data_AF-A0A418W3I2-F1
#
_entry.id   AF-A0A418W3I2-F1
#
_cell.length_a   1.000
_cell.length_b   1.000
_cell.length_c   1.000
_cell.angle_alpha   90.00
_cell.angle_beta   90.00
_cell.angle_gamma   90.00
#
_symmetry.space_group_name_H-M   'P 1'
#
loop_
_entity.id
_entity.type
_entity.pdbx_description
1 polymer ?
#
loop_
_entity_poly.entity_id
_entity_poly.type
_entity_poly.pdbx_seq_one_letter_code
_entity_poly.pdbx_strand_id
1 'polypeptide(L)'
;MRSRLNVSFPPAMLREIGELADRRKLSRSAIVEAAVASFLSPDGADRREAAFTRRLDRLSRQAQRLERDLGITAETLALFVRFWLTVTPPLPEDAQASAQTKGRARFENFIETLGRRLQKGQSFLREIPEDADGWGSELNEQGGEGEA
;
A
#
# COMPACT_ATOMS: atom_id res chain seq x y z
N MET A 1 26.61 -32.25 -26.89
CA MET A 1 26.07 -33.49 -27.50
C MET A 1 24.60 -33.61 -27.13
N ARG A 2 23.74 -34.08 -28.04
CA ARG A 2 22.29 -34.30 -27.78
C ARG A 2 21.99 -35.80 -27.78
N SER A 3 21.35 -36.29 -26.74
CA SER A 3 20.90 -37.68 -26.61
C SER A 3 19.40 -37.77 -26.92
N ARG A 4 18.98 -38.77 -27.71
CA ARG A 4 17.56 -38.97 -28.05
C ARG A 4 16.86 -39.72 -26.92
N LEU A 5 15.74 -39.17 -26.46
CA LEU A 5 14.84 -39.79 -25.49
C LEU A 5 13.48 -39.99 -26.16
N ASN A 6 12.92 -41.21 -26.09
CA ASN A 6 11.57 -41.50 -26.57
C ASN A 6 10.62 -41.59 -25.38
N VAL A 7 9.63 -40.69 -25.31
CA VAL A 7 8.61 -40.64 -24.26
C VAL A 7 7.22 -40.53 -24.88
N SER A 8 6.24 -41.19 -24.27
CA SER A 8 4.84 -41.14 -24.71
C SER A 8 4.09 -40.08 -23.91
N PHE A 9 3.26 -39.30 -24.60
CA PHE A 9 2.39 -38.29 -23.99
C PHE A 9 0.92 -38.63 -24.28
N PRO A 10 0.00 -38.33 -23.35
CA PRO A 10 -1.43 -38.43 -23.63
C PRO A 10 -1.83 -37.61 -24.87
N PRO A 11 -2.79 -38.06 -25.69
CA PRO A 11 -3.19 -37.35 -26.92
C PRO A 11 -3.65 -35.90 -26.69
N ALA A 12 -4.29 -35.61 -25.56
CA ALA A 12 -4.69 -34.26 -25.18
C ALA A 12 -3.47 -33.34 -25.01
N MET A 13 -2.41 -33.83 -24.34
CA MET A 13 -1.20 -33.07 -24.09
C MET A 13 -0.41 -32.81 -25.39
N LEU A 14 -0.37 -33.76 -26.32
CA LEU A 14 0.25 -33.55 -27.63
C LEU A 14 -0.43 -32.42 -28.42
N ARG A 15 -1.75 -32.29 -28.28
CA ARG A 15 -2.54 -31.19 -28.87
C ARG A 15 -2.16 -29.86 -28.25
N GLU A 16 -2.16 -29.76 -26.92
CA GLU A 16 -1.80 -28.53 -26.20
C GLU A 16 -0.36 -28.08 -26.51
N ILE A 17 0.60 -29.02 -26.55
CA ILE A 17 1.99 -28.73 -26.93
C ILE A 17 2.05 -28.20 -28.37
N GLY A 18 1.28 -28.80 -29.29
CA GLY A 18 1.18 -28.36 -30.68
C GLY A 18 0.65 -26.93 -30.78
N GLU A 19 -0.48 -26.65 -30.14
CA GLU A 19 -1.07 -25.31 -30.15
C GLU A 19 -0.13 -24.26 -29.52
N LEU A 20 0.55 -24.61 -28.43
CA LEU A 20 1.49 -23.71 -27.78
C LEU A 20 2.72 -23.43 -28.65
N ALA A 21 3.23 -24.46 -29.33
CA ALA A 21 4.31 -24.35 -30.30
C ALA A 21 3.93 -23.42 -31.45
N ASP A 22 2.71 -23.56 -31.99
CA ASP A 22 2.20 -22.72 -33.07
C ASP A 22 2.01 -21.26 -32.61
N ARG A 23 1.37 -21.05 -31.45
CA ARG A 23 1.17 -19.70 -30.87
C ARG A 23 2.49 -18.98 -30.62
N ARG A 24 3.53 -19.69 -30.18
CA ARG A 24 4.84 -19.11 -29.87
C ARG A 24 5.86 -19.17 -31.02
N LYS A 25 5.49 -19.74 -32.17
CA LYS A 25 6.37 -19.97 -33.33
C LYS A 25 7.64 -20.74 -32.96
N LEU A 26 7.52 -21.76 -32.12
CA LEU A 26 8.62 -22.61 -31.66
C LEU A 26 8.37 -24.07 -32.07
N SER A 27 9.42 -24.90 -32.07
CA SER A 27 9.22 -26.34 -32.29
C SER A 27 8.64 -27.01 -31.04
N ARG A 28 7.87 -28.11 -31.23
CA ARG A 28 7.35 -28.91 -30.10
C ARG A 28 8.48 -29.40 -29.18
N SER A 29 9.61 -29.79 -29.75
CA SER A 29 10.79 -30.19 -28.99
C SER A 29 11.34 -29.04 -28.14
N ALA A 30 11.35 -27.80 -28.66
CA ALA A 30 11.81 -26.64 -27.90
C ALA A 30 10.86 -26.31 -26.74
N ILE A 31 9.55 -26.47 -26.93
CA ILE A 31 8.56 -26.32 -25.85
C ILE A 31 8.80 -27.36 -24.75
N VAL A 32 8.97 -28.62 -25.12
CA VAL A 32 9.23 -29.72 -24.17
C VAL A 32 10.57 -29.54 -23.46
N GLU A 33 11.63 -29.19 -24.20
CA GLU A 33 12.96 -28.91 -23.64
C GLU A 33 12.90 -27.74 -22.64
N ALA A 34 12.20 -26.65 -22.96
CA ALA A 34 12.03 -25.51 -22.06
C ALA A 34 11.22 -25.88 -20.81
N ALA A 35 10.15 -26.66 -20.96
CA ALA A 35 9.35 -27.11 -19.83
C ALA A 35 10.15 -28.02 -18.89
N VAL A 36 10.87 -28.99 -19.44
CA VAL A 36 11.72 -29.92 -18.65
C VAL A 36 12.89 -29.16 -18.01
N ALA A 37 13.56 -28.27 -18.73
CA ALA A 37 14.63 -27.43 -18.17
C ALA A 37 14.10 -26.54 -17.02
N SER A 38 12.89 -25.97 -17.16
CA SER A 38 12.25 -25.21 -16.09
C SER A 38 11.88 -26.07 -14.89
N PHE A 39 11.46 -27.32 -15.10
CA PHE A 39 11.11 -28.25 -14.04
C PHE A 39 12.34 -28.76 -13.27
N LEU A 40 13.44 -29.00 -14.00
CA LEU A 40 14.71 -29.46 -13.42
C LEU A 40 15.56 -28.31 -12.84
N SER A 41 15.16 -27.05 -13.02
CA SER A 41 15.88 -25.90 -12.48
C SER A 41 15.61 -25.80 -10.97
N PRO A 42 16.64 -25.95 -10.11
CA PRO A 42 16.50 -25.82 -8.65
C PRO A 42 15.95 -24.45 -8.23
N ASP A 43 16.24 -23.41 -9.02
CA ASP A 43 15.95 -22.02 -8.65
C ASP A 43 14.62 -21.50 -9.22
N GLY A 44 13.88 -22.28 -10.03
CA GLY A 44 12.73 -21.77 -10.78
C GLY A 44 11.47 -21.58 -9.93
N ALA A 45 11.22 -22.51 -9.02
CA ALA A 45 10.16 -22.39 -8.02
C ALA A 45 10.56 -21.38 -6.94
N ASP A 46 11.75 -21.56 -6.36
CA ASP A 46 12.27 -20.75 -5.25
C ASP A 46 12.40 -19.26 -5.61
N ARG A 47 12.87 -18.91 -6.82
CA ARG A 47 12.95 -17.49 -7.23
C ARG A 47 11.58 -16.84 -7.41
N ARG A 48 10.60 -17.59 -7.92
CA ARG A 48 9.22 -17.08 -8.07
C ARG A 48 8.59 -16.88 -6.70
N GLU A 49 8.71 -17.87 -5.83
CA GLU A 49 8.22 -17.80 -4.46
C GLU A 49 8.86 -16.64 -3.68
N ALA A 50 10.19 -16.49 -3.76
CA ALA A 50 10.89 -15.37 -3.14
C ALA A 50 10.45 -14.01 -3.68
N ALA A 51 10.18 -13.88 -4.99
CA ALA A 51 9.65 -12.65 -5.57
C ALA A 51 8.24 -12.33 -5.07
N PHE A 52 7.39 -13.34 -4.90
CA PHE A 52 6.07 -13.19 -4.31
C PHE A 52 6.15 -12.77 -2.84
N THR A 53 6.98 -13.42 -2.03
CA THR A 53 7.19 -13.07 -0.61
C THR A 53 7.64 -11.62 -0.47
N ARG A 54 8.66 -11.18 -1.24
CA ARG A 54 9.11 -9.78 -1.23
C ARG A 54 8.00 -8.79 -1.59
N ARG A 55 7.14 -9.15 -2.55
CA ARG A 55 6.00 -8.30 -2.94
C ARG A 55 4.96 -8.24 -1.82
N LEU A 56 4.67 -9.36 -1.17
CA LEU A 56 3.76 -9.42 -0.02
C LEU A 56 4.30 -8.60 1.15
N ASP A 57 5.59 -8.72 1.47
CA ASP A 57 6.24 -7.92 2.51
C ASP A 57 6.11 -6.43 2.23
N ARG A 58 6.33 -6.02 0.97
CA ARG A 58 6.16 -4.63 0.55
C ARG A 58 4.73 -4.15 0.73
N LEU A 59 3.73 -4.96 0.36
CA LEU A 59 2.31 -4.64 0.54
C LEU A 59 1.95 -4.55 2.03
N SER A 60 2.46 -5.46 2.85
CA SER A 60 2.24 -5.45 4.31
C SER A 60 2.78 -4.16 4.94
N ARG A 61 4.01 -3.75 4.60
CA ARG A 61 4.58 -2.47 5.07
C ARG A 61 3.78 -1.26 4.57
N GLN A 62 3.25 -1.32 3.36
CA GLN A 62 2.37 -0.25 2.84
C GLN A 62 1.05 -0.18 3.61
N ALA A 63 0.47 -1.31 3.95
CA ALA A 63 -0.76 -1.38 4.75
C ALA A 63 -0.53 -0.85 6.18
N GLN A 64 0.57 -1.22 6.83
CA GLN A 64 0.93 -0.70 8.16
C GLN A 64 1.10 0.83 8.17
N ARG A 65 1.75 1.39 7.14
CA ARG A 65 1.84 2.86 7.01
C ARG A 65 0.47 3.50 6.81
N LEU A 66 -0.37 2.93 5.95
CA LEU A 66 -1.73 3.43 5.74
C LEU A 66 -2.57 3.41 7.02
N GLU A 67 -2.45 2.35 7.81
CA GLU A 67 -3.12 2.22 9.10
C GLU A 67 -2.65 3.30 10.09
N ARG A 68 -1.33 3.53 10.17
CA ARG A 68 -0.76 4.63 10.97
C ARG A 68 -1.30 5.99 10.53
N ASP A 69 -1.26 6.28 9.23
CA ASP A 69 -1.70 7.57 8.68
C ASP A 69 -3.20 7.79 8.89
N LEU A 70 -4.00 6.71 8.83
CA LEU A 70 -5.42 6.73 9.15
C LEU A 70 -5.66 7.01 10.65
N GLY A 71 -4.88 6.38 11.54
CA GLY A 71 -4.92 6.66 12.97
C GLY A 71 -4.63 8.13 13.29
N ILE A 72 -3.54 8.68 12.72
CA ILE A 72 -3.18 10.10 12.88
C ILE A 72 -4.29 11.02 12.37
N THR A 73 -4.89 10.69 11.23
CA THR A 73 -6.00 11.46 10.66
C THR A 73 -7.23 11.43 11.58
N ALA A 74 -7.56 10.27 12.13
CA ALA A 74 -8.68 10.10 13.05
C ALA A 74 -8.45 10.88 14.37
N GLU A 75 -7.25 10.82 14.95
CA GLU A 75 -6.89 11.59 16.14
C GLU A 75 -6.91 13.10 15.89
N THR A 76 -6.38 13.56 14.76
CA THR A 76 -6.41 14.97 14.36
C THR A 76 -7.85 15.46 14.21
N LEU A 77 -8.72 14.66 13.58
CA LEU A 77 -10.14 14.99 13.44
C LEU A 77 -10.85 15.02 14.80
N ALA A 78 -10.58 14.05 15.68
CA ALA A 78 -11.15 14.04 17.02
C ALA A 78 -10.72 15.26 17.84
N LEU A 79 -9.44 15.65 17.76
CA LEU A 79 -8.92 16.87 18.38
C LEU A 79 -9.55 18.14 17.79
N PHE A 80 -9.72 18.21 16.48
CA PHE A 80 -10.40 19.33 15.81
C PHE A 80 -11.86 19.44 16.28
N VAL A 81 -12.61 18.34 16.28
CA VAL A 81 -14.01 18.31 16.76
C VAL A 81 -14.09 18.68 18.23
N ARG A 82 -13.21 18.13 19.08
CA ARG A 82 -13.15 18.48 20.51
C ARG A 82 -12.88 19.96 20.69
N PHE A 83 -11.84 20.49 20.05
CA PHE A 83 -11.50 21.92 20.09
C PHE A 83 -12.69 22.78 19.67
N TRP A 84 -13.37 22.41 18.58
CA TRP A 84 -14.54 23.12 18.09
C TRP A 84 -15.70 23.13 19.11
N LEU A 85 -15.94 22.01 19.78
CA LEU A 85 -16.99 21.88 20.80
C LEU A 85 -16.62 22.55 22.14
N THR A 86 -15.34 22.56 22.52
CA THR A 86 -14.90 23.09 23.83
C THR A 86 -14.53 24.57 23.80
N VAL A 87 -14.13 25.11 22.65
CA VAL A 87 -13.74 26.53 22.48
C VAL A 87 -14.92 27.41 22.07
N THR A 88 -16.11 26.85 21.89
CA THR A 88 -17.33 27.67 21.72
C THR A 88 -17.81 28.12 23.10
N PRO A 89 -17.57 29.38 23.53
CA PRO A 89 -18.11 29.85 24.81
C PRO A 89 -19.64 29.71 24.81
N PRO A 90 -20.26 29.42 25.96
CA PRO A 90 -21.71 29.35 26.07
C PRO A 90 -22.28 30.70 25.62
N LEU A 91 -23.06 30.66 24.54
CA LEU A 91 -23.70 31.82 23.97
C LEU A 91 -25.00 32.08 24.72
N PRO A 92 -25.35 33.36 24.99
CA PRO A 92 -26.69 33.68 25.49
C PRO A 92 -27.75 33.14 24.51
N GLU A 93 -28.93 32.77 25.02
CA GLU A 93 -29.97 32.02 24.27
C GLU A 93 -30.36 32.71 22.95
N ASP A 94 -30.36 34.04 22.93
CA ASP A 94 -30.64 34.88 21.75
C ASP A 94 -29.58 34.75 20.64
N ALA A 95 -28.35 34.39 20.99
CA ALA A 95 -27.24 34.21 20.04
C ALA A 95 -27.07 32.76 19.55
N GLN A 96 -27.72 31.78 20.19
CA GLN A 96 -27.57 30.35 19.85
C GLN A 96 -28.04 30.03 18.42
N ALA A 97 -29.19 30.54 18.00
CA ALA A 97 -29.73 30.28 16.65
C ALA A 97 -28.81 30.83 15.55
N SER A 98 -28.22 32.01 15.76
CA SER A 98 -27.26 32.64 14.84
C SER A 98 -25.96 31.85 14.75
N ALA A 99 -25.45 31.35 15.88
CA ALA A 99 -24.25 30.53 15.91
C ALA A 99 -24.43 29.15 15.27
N GLN A 100 -25.59 28.50 15.48
CA GLN A 100 -25.92 27.24 14.82
C GLN A 100 -25.97 27.42 13.28
N THR A 101 -26.61 28.49 12.82
CA THR A 101 -26.70 28.82 11.39
C THR A 101 -25.32 29.07 10.79
N LYS A 102 -24.46 29.85 11.45
CA LYS A 102 -23.09 30.10 11.01
C LYS A 102 -22.23 28.83 11.05
N GLY A 103 -22.43 27.95 12.04
CA GLY A 103 -21.74 26.66 12.13
C GLY A 103 -22.07 25.76 10.95
N ARG A 104 -23.36 25.65 10.60
CA ARG A 104 -23.82 24.87 9.44
C ARG A 104 -23.27 25.43 8.13
N ALA A 105 -23.33 26.74 7.92
CA ALA A 105 -22.78 27.38 6.72
C ALA A 105 -21.26 27.17 6.57
N ARG A 106 -20.50 27.20 7.68
CA ARG A 106 -19.06 26.90 7.67
C ARG A 106 -18.78 25.44 7.31
N PHE A 107 -19.57 24.51 7.81
CA PHE A 107 -19.43 23.09 7.50
C PHE A 107 -19.72 22.80 6.02
N GLU A 108 -20.79 23.37 5.46
CA GLU A 108 -21.11 23.23 4.03
C GLU A 108 -19.99 23.76 3.13
N ASN A 109 -19.43 24.93 3.45
CA ASN A 109 -18.27 25.49 2.73
C ASN A 109 -17.01 24.62 2.84
N PHE A 110 -16.80 23.98 3.99
CA PHE A 110 -15.68 23.05 4.18
C PHE A 110 -15.85 21.82 3.28
N ILE A 111 -17.03 21.20 3.26
CA ILE A 111 -17.32 20.04 2.40
C ILE A 111 -17.12 20.39 0.92
N GLU A 112 -17.62 21.54 0.49
CA GLU A 112 -17.47 22.01 -0.90
C GLU A 112 -15.99 22.24 -1.28
N THR A 113 -15.22 22.84 -0.38
CA THR A 113 -13.79 23.10 -0.59
C THR A 113 -12.97 21.81 -0.60
N LEU A 114 -13.27 20.88 0.30
CA LEU A 114 -12.67 19.54 0.32
C LEU A 114 -12.98 18.78 -0.97
N GLY A 115 -14.24 18.79 -1.41
CA GLY A 115 -14.66 18.18 -2.68
C GLY A 115 -13.88 18.73 -3.88
N ARG A 116 -13.72 20.06 -3.96
CA ARG A 116 -12.91 20.71 -5.01
C ARG A 116 -11.43 20.31 -4.95
N ARG A 117 -10.83 20.21 -3.76
CA ARG A 117 -9.40 19.84 -3.60
C ARG A 117 -9.16 18.38 -3.97
N LEU A 118 -10.07 17.47 -3.57
CA LEU A 118 -10.03 16.05 -3.93
C LEU A 118 -10.17 15.83 -5.44
N GLN A 119 -11.10 16.54 -6.10
CA GLN A 119 -11.25 16.49 -7.56
C GLN A 119 -9.99 16.96 -8.31
N LYS A 120 -9.21 17.86 -7.71
CA LYS A 120 -7.95 18.38 -8.28
C LYS A 120 -6.73 17.49 -7.96
N GLY A 121 -6.89 16.40 -7.21
CA GLY A 121 -5.79 15.47 -6.88
C GLY A 121 -4.72 16.04 -5.93
N GLN A 122 -5.01 17.16 -5.27
CA GLN A 122 -4.08 17.80 -4.33
C GLN A 122 -4.18 17.11 -2.96
N SER A 123 -3.41 16.05 -2.77
CA SER A 123 -3.34 15.35 -1.48
C SER A 123 -2.55 16.16 -0.46
N PHE A 124 -3.20 16.54 0.64
CA PHE A 124 -2.56 17.17 1.80
C PHE A 124 -1.37 16.35 2.35
N LEU A 125 -1.42 15.02 2.20
CA LEU A 125 -0.34 14.11 2.66
C LEU A 125 0.99 14.33 1.92
N ARG A 126 0.99 14.98 0.75
CA ARG A 126 2.23 15.32 0.02
C ARG A 126 2.91 16.59 0.54
N GLU A 127 2.25 17.36 1.40
CA GLU A 127 2.76 18.61 1.96
C GLU A 127 3.44 18.39 3.34
N ILE A 128 3.39 17.17 3.88
CA ILE A 128 4.03 16.78 5.14
C ILE A 128 5.41 16.17 4.83
N PRO A 129 6.53 16.77 5.27
CA PRO A 129 7.86 16.18 5.10
C PRO A 129 7.97 14.83 5.80
N GLU A 130 8.56 13.83 5.14
CA GLU A 130 8.68 12.44 5.65
C GLU A 130 9.61 12.30 6.88
N ASP A 131 10.37 13.34 7.24
CA ASP A 131 11.44 13.30 8.26
C ASP A 131 10.97 13.52 9.72
N ALA A 132 9.75 13.12 10.08
CA ALA A 132 9.28 13.19 11.47
C ALA A 132 9.65 11.95 12.32
N ASP A 133 10.28 10.93 11.73
CA ASP A 133 10.70 9.71 12.43
C ASP A 133 12.04 9.89 13.21
N GLY A 134 12.62 11.10 13.23
CA GLY A 134 13.93 11.40 13.86
C GLY A 134 13.91 11.85 15.33
N TRP A 135 12.74 12.04 15.96
CA TRP A 135 12.66 12.61 17.32
C TRP A 135 12.87 11.60 18.47
N GLY A 136 13.23 10.34 18.16
CA GLY A 136 13.44 9.28 19.15
C GLY A 136 14.91 8.97 19.47
N SER A 137 15.87 9.56 18.77
CA SER A 137 17.29 9.16 18.87
C SER A 137 18.11 10.01 19.86
N GLU A 138 17.69 11.23 20.20
CA GLU A 138 18.50 12.15 21.01
C GLU A 138 18.30 12.01 22.54
N LEU A 139 17.35 11.18 22.98
CA LEU A 139 17.07 11.00 24.43
C LEU A 139 17.83 9.82 25.07
N ASN A 140 18.63 9.05 24.31
CA ASN A 140 19.34 7.88 24.85
C ASN A 140 20.84 8.07 25.06
N GLU A 141 21.40 9.26 24.78
CA GLU A 141 22.84 9.53 24.94
C GLU A 141 23.20 10.37 26.18
N GLN A 142 22.24 10.83 26.99
CA GLN A 142 22.51 11.65 28.19
C GLN A 142 22.41 10.90 29.54
N GLY A 143 22.21 9.58 29.54
CA GLY A 143 22.03 8.79 30.77
C GLY A 143 23.25 8.00 31.27
N GLY A 144 24.44 8.19 30.70
CA GLY A 144 25.52 7.20 30.77
C GLY A 144 26.81 7.58 31.50
N GLU A 145 26.94 8.73 32.16
CA GLU A 145 28.19 9.09 32.85
C GLU A 145 27.91 9.76 34.21
N GLY A 146 28.14 9.02 35.30
CA GLY A 146 28.13 9.61 36.65
C GLY A 146 27.95 8.64 37.81
N GLU A 147 28.70 7.53 37.89
CA GLU A 147 28.91 6.82 39.16
C GLU A 147 30.23 6.00 39.12
N ALA A 148 31.30 6.60 39.63
CA ALA A 148 32.46 5.94 40.25
C ALA A 148 33.29 6.99 41.03
#